data_AF-A0A940VLA2-F1
#
_entry.id   AF-A0A940VLA2-F1
#
_cell.length_a   1.000
_cell.length_b   1.000
_cell.length_c   1.000
_cell.angle_alpha   90.00
_cell.angle_beta   90.00
_cell.angle_gamma   90.00
#
_symmetry.space_group_name_H-M   'P 1'
#
loop_
_entity.id
_entity.type
_entity.pdbx_description
1 polymer ?
#
loop_
_entity_poly.entity_id
_entity_poly.type
_entity_poly.pdbx_seq_one_letter_code
_entity_poly.pdbx_strand_id
1 'polypeptide(L)' 'MREPPIYKQHRIHTTRLSSGPWVCMIVNVGRKTVPTKDALTETVTRVPGEYESEDRAIQAARAYLDWEVRDVPE' A
#
# COMPACT_ATOMS: atom_id res chain seq x y z
N MET A 1 -17.81 -6.87 2.97
CA MET A 1 -16.37 -6.53 3.08
C MET A 1 -16.28 -5.07 3.49
N ARG A 2 -15.46 -4.75 4.51
CA ARG A 2 -15.26 -3.37 4.95
C ARG A 2 -14.40 -2.67 3.88
N GLU A 3 -14.75 -1.44 3.50
CA GLU A 3 -13.94 -0.73 2.51
C GLU A 3 -12.54 -0.46 3.08
N PRO A 4 -11.46 -0.75 2.33
CA PRO A 4 -10.11 -0.61 2.86
C PRO A 4 -9.78 0.86 3.13
N PRO A 5 -9.05 1.17 4.21
CA PRO A 5 -8.79 2.54 4.62
C PRO A 5 -7.94 3.28 3.57
N ILE A 6 -8.31 4.54 3.30
CA ILE A 6 -7.52 5.46 2.49
C ILE A 6 -6.64 6.30 3.41
N TYR A 7 -5.35 6.38 3.09
CA TYR A 7 -4.34 7.16 3.80
C TYR A 7 -3.46 7.91 2.80
N LYS A 8 -3.36 9.24 2.89
CA LYS A 8 -2.58 10.10 1.97
C LYS A 8 -2.80 9.78 0.48
N GLN A 9 -4.06 9.68 0.04
CA GLN A 9 -4.43 9.30 -1.35
C GLN A 9 -4.00 7.89 -1.78
N HIS A 10 -3.68 7.01 -0.83
CA HIS A 10 -3.38 5.61 -1.09
C HIS A 10 -4.35 4.71 -0.33
N ARG A 11 -4.86 3.67 -0.99
CA ARG A 11 -5.70 2.65 -0.38
C ARG A 11 -4.84 1.48 0.09
N ILE A 12 -4.97 1.11 1.36
CA ILE A 12 -4.19 0.03 1.97
C ILE A 12 -5.02 -1.25 1.95
N HIS A 13 -4.51 -2.28 1.29
CA HIS A 13 -5.08 -3.62 1.24
C HIS A 13 -4.24 -4.59 2.05
N THR A 14 -4.84 -5.25 3.03
CA THR A 14 -4.24 -6.34 3.81
C THR A 14 -4.79 -7.68 3.35
N THR A 15 -3.94 -8.70 3.31
CA THR A 15 -4.38 -10.07 3.08
C THR A 15 -3.55 -11.04 3.90
N ARG A 16 -4.19 -12.10 4.40
CA ARG A 16 -3.52 -13.17 5.13
C ARG A 16 -3.12 -14.27 4.16
N LEU A 17 -1.83 -14.59 4.12
CA LEU A 17 -1.31 -15.70 3.32
C LEU A 17 -1.75 -17.04 3.91
N SER A 18 -1.79 -18.08 3.08
CA SER A 18 -2.09 -19.45 3.52
C SER A 18 -1.07 -20.00 4.51
N SER A 19 0.17 -19.50 4.47
CA SER A 19 1.23 -19.79 5.44
C SER A 19 0.98 -19.17 6.83
N GLY A 20 -0.02 -18.29 6.98
CA GLY A 20 -0.36 -17.64 8.24
C GLY A 20 -0.07 -16.13 8.35
N PRO A 21 1.03 -15.56 7.82
CA PRO A 21 1.36 -14.15 8.00
C PRO A 21 0.49 -13.24 7.14
N TRP A 22 0.48 -11.97 7.50
CA TRP A 22 -0.20 -10.90 6.79
C TRP A 22 0.76 -10.16 5.88
N VAL A 23 0.28 -9.76 4.71
CA VAL A 23 0.98 -8.86 3.79
C VAL A 23 0.10 -7.67 3.47
N CYS A 24 0.71 -6.57 3.06
CA CYS A 24 -0.02 -5.39 2.61
C CYS A 24 0.42 -4.89 1.24
N MET A 25 -0.57 -4.41 0.50
CA MET A 25 -0.45 -3.77 -0.80
C MET A 25 -1.05 -2.37 -0.70
N ILE A 26 -0.39 -1.41 -1.31
CA ILE A 26 -0.79 -0.01 -1.34
C ILE A 26 -1.20 0.30 -2.77
N VAL A 27 -2.37 0.90 -2.95
CA VAL A 27 -2.87 1.32 -4.26
C VAL A 27 -2.97 2.84 -4.29
N ASN A 28 -2.27 3.52 -5.19
CA ASN A 28 -2.43 4.96 -5.38
C ASN A 28 -3.80 5.26 -6.01
N VAL A 29 -4.64 6.03 -5.32
CA VAL A 29 -5.98 6.43 -5.79
C VAL A 29 -6.06 7.92 -6.16
N GLY A 30 -4.97 8.68 -5.99
CA GLY A 30 -4.95 10.14 -6.09
C GLY A 30 -4.57 10.70 -7.46
N ARG A 31 -3.71 10.01 -8.23
CA ARG A 31 -3.30 10.49 -9.56
C ARG A 31 -4.07 9.76 -10.66
N LYS A 32 -4.91 10.50 -11.39
CA LYS A 32 -5.36 10.09 -12.74
C LYS A 32 -4.15 10.15 -13.67
N THR A 33 -3.37 9.09 -13.72
CA THR A 33 -2.31 8.94 -14.73
C THR A 33 -2.92 8.46 -16.04
N VAL A 34 -2.33 8.86 -17.17
CA VAL A 34 -2.71 8.32 -18.48
C VAL A 34 -2.36 6.83 -18.46
N PRO A 35 -3.29 5.91 -18.77
CA PRO A 35 -3.00 4.48 -18.73
C PRO A 35 -1.91 4.15 -19.76
N THR A 36 -0.71 3.85 -19.28
CA THR A 36 0.40 3.27 -20.06
C THR A 36 0.54 1.80 -19.70
N LYS A 37 1.36 1.06 -20.46
CA LYS A 37 1.67 -0.35 -20.17
C LYS A 37 2.17 -0.55 -18.73
N ASP A 38 2.83 0.46 -18.17
CA ASP A 38 3.46 0.42 -16.84
C ASP A 38 2.68 1.22 -15.78
N ALA A 39 1.53 1.81 -16.14
CA ALA A 39 0.74 2.60 -15.20
C ALA A 39 0.24 1.75 -14.01
N LEU A 40 0.02 0.45 -14.19
CA LEU A 40 -0.41 -0.45 -13.12
C LEU A 40 0.69 -0.72 -12.08
N THR A 41 1.96 -0.73 -12.49
CA THR A 41 3.09 -0.92 -11.57
C THR A 41 3.37 0.31 -10.72
N GLU A 42 3.14 1.52 -11.24
CA GLU A 42 3.18 2.76 -10.45
C GLU A 42 1.98 2.91 -9.52
N THR A 43 0.91 2.16 -9.80
CA THR A 43 -0.35 2.25 -9.07
C THR A 43 -0.40 1.31 -7.88
N VAL A 44 0.38 0.21 -7.87
CA VAL A 44 0.32 -0.81 -6.81
C VAL A 44 1.70 -1.16 -6.27
N THR A 45 1.94 -0.84 -5.00
CA THR A 45 3.19 -1.12 -4.29
C THR A 45 2.98 -2.19 -3.23
N ARG A 46 3.77 -3.26 -3.25
CA ARG A 46 3.82 -4.23 -2.14
C ARG A 46 4.76 -3.69 -1.07
N VAL A 47 4.26 -3.55 0.16
CA VAL A 47 5.12 -3.15 1.29
C VAL A 47 6.02 -4.33 1.63
N PRO A 48 7.34 -4.14 1.75
CA PRO A 48 8.26 -5.19 2.16
C PRO A 48 7.86 -5.79 3.53
N GLY A 49 8.00 -7.11 3.69
CA GLY A 49 7.79 -7.81 4.97
C GLY A 49 6.54 -8.67 5.06
N GLU A 50 6.51 -9.48 6.10
CA GLU A 50 5.41 -10.37 6.50
C GLU A 50 5.10 -10.13 7.98
N TYR A 51 3.82 -9.98 8.31
CA TYR A 51 3.38 -9.44 9.59
C TYR A 51 2.56 -10.45 10.39
N GLU A 52 2.73 -10.45 11.71
CA GLU A 52 2.01 -11.34 12.63
C GLU A 52 0.51 -11.03 12.73
N SER A 53 0.09 -9.80 12.42
CA SER A 53 -1.30 -9.36 12.49
C SER A 53 -1.66 -8.35 11.41
N GLU A 54 -2.97 -8.21 11.15
CA GLU A 54 -3.51 -7.23 10.21
C GLU A 54 -3.14 -5.79 10.62
N ASP A 55 -3.26 -5.46 11.91
CA ASP A 55 -2.94 -4.12 12.43
C ASP A 55 -1.45 -3.77 12.21
N ARG A 56 -0.54 -4.75 12.39
CA ARG A 56 0.89 -4.56 12.12
C ARG A 56 1.14 -4.27 10.64
N ALA A 57 0.46 -4.98 9.75
CA ALA A 57 0.56 -4.74 8.31
C ALA A 57 0.03 -3.34 7.92
N ILE A 58 -1.06 -2.87 8.55
CA ILE A 58 -1.59 -1.51 8.34
C ILE A 58 -0.61 -0.45 8.85
N GLN A 59 -0.04 -0.64 10.05
CA GLN A 59 0.94 0.28 10.61
C GLN A 59 2.20 0.38 9.74
N ALA A 60 2.69 -0.75 9.24
CA ALA A 60 3.84 -0.77 8.34
C ALA A 60 3.54 -0.07 7.00
N ALA A 61 2.34 -0.26 6.43
CA ALA A 61 1.93 0.45 5.22
C ALA A 61 1.87 1.97 5.41
N ARG A 62 1.39 2.44 6.57
CA ARG A 62 1.41 3.87 6.90
C ARG A 62 2.83 4.41 7.02
N ALA A 63 3.70 3.69 7.74
CA ALA A 63 5.11 4.08 7.89
C ALA A 63 5.85 4.12 6.54
N TYR A 64 5.56 3.18 5.65
CA TYR A 64 6.10 3.16 4.28
C TYR A 64 5.72 4.42 3.50
N LEU A 65 4.42 4.79 3.55
CA LEU A 65 3.93 6.03 2.91
C LEU A 65 4.49 7.30 3.55
N ASP A 66 4.73 7.28 4.87
CA ASP A 66 5.37 8.40 5.56
C ASP A 66 6.82 8.58 5.14
N TRP A 67 7.52 7.49 4.82
CA TRP A 67 8.90 7.53 4.33
C TRP A 67 8.98 8.02 2.88
N GLU A 68 8.19 7.46 1.96
CA GLU A 68 8.22 7.88 0.54
C GLU A 68 7.79 9.33 0.30
N VAL A 69 6.86 9.87 1.12
CA VAL A 69 6.43 11.27 0.99
C VAL A 69 7.58 12.25 1.30
N ARG A 70 8.64 11.84 1.99
CA ARG A 70 9.80 12.71 2.28
C ARG A 70 10.79 12.82 1.13
N ASP A 71 10.78 11.87 0.20
CA ASP A 71 11.82 11.74 -0.85
C ASP A 71 11.42 12.32 -2.21
N VAL A 72 10.29 13.03 -2.31
CA VAL A 72 9.93 13.78 -3.53
C VAL A 72 10.45 15.22 -3.40
N PRO A 73 11.48 15.64 -4.15
CA PRO A 73 11.89 17.04 -4.21
C PRO A 73 10.79 17.85 -4.93
N GLU A 74 10.46 19.03 -4.41
CA GLU A 74 9.61 20.03 -5.09
C GLU A 74 10.20 20.48 -6.44
#